data_AF-A0A7K4NN52-F1
#
_entry.id   AF-A0A7K4NN52-F1
#
_cell.length_a   1.000
_cell.length_b   1.000
_cell.length_c   1.000
_cell.angle_alpha   90.00
_cell.angle_beta   90.00
_cell.angle_gamma   90.00
#
_symmetry.space_group_name_H-M   'P 1'
#
loop_
_entity.id
_entity.type
_entity.pdbx_description
1 polymer ?
#
loop_
_entity_poly.entity_id
_entity_poly.type
_entity_poly.pdbx_seq_one_letter_code
_entity_poly.pdbx_strand_id
1 'polypeptide(L)'
;MKEPHHRKKAGIGMIMVAASLALIGILQISIGPDVLFGDTIQRQQVADFEDCKVNGFQEPQCAKWIDEMQLQECRENKDTESSECWKYRMWVIMDQELEEILKNAQNEE
;
A
#
# COMPACT_ATOMS: atom_id res chain seq x y z
N MET A 1 -9.94 57.14 16.81
CA MET A 1 -9.22 56.03 16.16
C MET A 1 -10.21 54.88 15.98
N LYS A 2 -10.09 54.18 14.85
CA LYS A 2 -11.05 53.25 14.22
C LYS A 2 -11.31 51.99 15.07
N GLU A 3 -12.52 51.42 14.93
CA GLU A 3 -13.19 50.37 15.72
C GLU A 3 -12.36 49.12 16.11
N PRO A 4 -12.71 48.41 17.20
CA PRO A 4 -12.01 47.19 17.62
C PRO A 4 -12.35 46.01 16.68
N HIS A 5 -11.57 45.85 15.61
CA HIS A 5 -11.73 44.76 14.65
C HIS A 5 -11.37 43.39 15.27
N HIS A 6 -12.39 42.56 15.49
CA HIS A 6 -12.42 41.08 15.48
C HIS A 6 -11.30 40.25 16.17
N ARG A 7 -10.59 40.77 17.18
CA ARG A 7 -9.54 40.00 17.89
C ARG A 7 -10.04 38.72 18.59
N LYS A 8 -11.31 38.67 19.01
CA LYS A 8 -11.91 37.47 19.62
C LYS A 8 -12.03 36.29 18.64
N LYS A 9 -12.31 36.56 17.36
CA LYS A 9 -12.43 35.51 16.33
C LYS A 9 -11.06 34.91 15.97
N ALA A 10 -10.03 35.76 15.90
CA ALA A 10 -8.65 35.31 15.69
C ALA A 10 -8.15 34.38 16.83
N GLY A 11 -8.52 34.70 18.08
CA GLY A 11 -8.17 33.86 19.23
C GLY A 11 -8.79 32.46 19.20
N ILE A 12 -10.09 32.35 18.86
CA ILE A 12 -10.77 31.05 18.78
C ILE A 12 -10.16 30.19 17.65
N GLY A 13 -9.82 30.80 16.50
CA GLY A 13 -9.14 30.10 15.41
C GLY A 13 -7.79 29.53 15.84
N MET A 14 -6.98 30.33 16.56
CA MET A 14 -5.68 29.87 17.07
C MET A 14 -5.80 28.73 18.09
N ILE A 15 -6.82 28.76 18.96
CA ILE A 15 -7.08 27.69 19.92
C ILE A 15 -7.48 26.39 19.21
N MET A 16 -8.29 26.46 18.15
CA MET A 16 -8.70 25.27 17.41
C MET A 16 -7.52 24.63 16.68
N VAL A 17 -6.63 25.43 16.09
CA VAL A 17 -5.39 24.93 15.47
C VAL A 17 -4.47 24.29 16.52
N ALA A 18 -4.27 24.96 17.65
CA ALA A 18 -3.45 24.41 18.74
C ALA A 18 -4.04 23.11 19.32
N ALA A 19 -5.36 23.03 19.46
CA ALA A 19 -6.05 21.82 19.91
C ALA A 19 -5.85 20.66 18.93
N SER A 20 -5.97 20.90 17.62
CA SER A 20 -5.73 19.89 16.59
C SER A 20 -4.29 19.37 16.63
N LEU A 21 -3.30 20.27 16.76
CA LEU A 21 -1.89 19.89 16.87
C LEU A 21 -1.59 19.11 18.16
N ALA A 22 -2.20 19.51 19.29
CA ALA A 22 -2.07 18.79 20.55
C ALA A 22 -2.66 17.38 20.46
N LEU A 23 -3.81 17.22 19.79
CA LEU A 23 -4.47 15.92 19.61
C LEU A 23 -3.61 14.97 18.76
N ILE A 24 -3.03 15.47 17.67
CA ILE A 24 -2.08 14.70 16.85
C ILE A 24 -0.84 14.33 17.68
N GLY A 25 -0.30 15.25 18.48
CA GLY A 25 0.83 14.98 19.37
C GLY A 25 0.53 13.91 20.44
N ILE A 26 -0.68 13.93 21.02
CA ILE A 26 -1.13 12.90 21.96
C ILE A 26 -1.26 11.55 21.25
N LEU A 27 -1.84 11.51 20.05
CA LEU A 27 -1.95 10.28 19.25
C LEU A 27 -0.57 9.67 18.96
N GLN A 28 0.42 10.50 18.61
CA GLN A 28 1.80 10.06 18.39
C GLN A 28 2.45 9.46 19.66
N ILE A 29 2.18 10.01 20.84
CA ILE A 29 2.69 9.45 22.10
C ILE A 29 1.93 8.16 22.48
N SER A 30 0.61 8.11 22.26
CA SER A 30 -0.19 6.93 22.57
C SER A 30 0.03 5.74 21.64
N ILE A 31 0.37 6.01 20.37
CA ILE A 31 0.67 4.98 19.35
C ILE A 31 2.20 4.74 19.26
N GLY A 32 3.02 5.64 19.82
CA GLY A 32 4.47 5.54 19.89
C GLY A 32 5.06 4.24 20.46
N PRO A 33 4.44 3.52 21.42
CA PRO A 33 4.96 2.20 21.80
C PRO A 33 4.78 1.12 20.72
N ASP A 34 3.92 1.37 19.73
CA ASP A 34 3.50 0.41 18.70
C ASP A 34 4.00 0.81 17.29
N VAL A 35 5.14 1.48 17.18
CA VAL A 35 5.89 1.54 15.91
C VAL A 35 6.35 0.15 15.44
N LEU A 36 6.38 -0.82 16.37
CA LEU A 36 6.56 -2.24 16.10
C LEU A 36 5.26 -2.95 15.75
N PHE A 37 4.09 -2.33 15.87
CA PHE A 37 2.81 -2.97 15.53
C PHE A 37 2.73 -3.28 14.04
N GLY A 38 3.15 -2.31 13.21
CA GLY A 38 3.25 -2.50 11.77
C GLY A 38 4.22 -3.63 11.40
N ASP A 39 5.39 -3.67 12.03
CA ASP A 39 6.39 -4.74 11.83
C ASP A 39 5.87 -6.11 12.34
N THR A 40 5.18 -6.14 13.48
CA THR A 40 4.63 -7.38 14.06
C THR A 40 3.52 -7.94 13.17
N ILE A 41 2.61 -7.11 12.68
CA ILE A 41 1.58 -7.53 11.73
C ILE A 41 2.21 -8.00 10.42
N GLN A 42 3.23 -7.30 9.91
CA GLN A 42 3.91 -7.72 8.69
C GLN A 42 4.57 -9.09 8.87
N ARG A 43 5.26 -9.34 10.00
CA ARG A 43 5.86 -10.65 10.31
C ARG A 43 4.82 -11.75 10.45
N GLN A 44 3.67 -11.46 11.07
CA GLN A 44 2.56 -12.41 11.16
C GLN A 44 2.02 -12.77 9.79
N GLN A 45 1.78 -11.78 8.92
CA GLN A 45 1.32 -12.04 7.54
C GLN A 45 2.34 -12.82 6.72
N VAL A 46 3.64 -12.58 6.92
CA VAL A 46 4.69 -13.38 6.28
C VAL A 46 4.69 -14.82 6.80
N ALA A 47 4.53 -15.02 8.11
CA ALA A 47 4.45 -16.36 8.69
C ALA A 47 3.21 -17.12 8.18
N ASP A 48 2.05 -16.46 8.10
CA ASP A 48 0.82 -17.04 7.55
C ASP A 48 1.00 -17.40 6.06
N PHE A 49 1.68 -16.55 5.28
CA PHE A 49 2.00 -16.82 3.89
C PHE A 49 2.95 -18.02 3.74
N GLU A 50 3.99 -18.12 4.58
CA GLU A 50 4.91 -19.26 4.57
C GLU A 50 4.21 -20.57 4.93
N ASP A 51 3.31 -20.55 5.91
CA ASP A 51 2.50 -21.72 6.28
C ASP A 51 1.57 -22.15 5.12
N CYS A 52 0.91 -21.18 4.49
CA CYS A 52 0.13 -21.40 3.27
C CYS A 52 0.96 -21.98 2.12
N LYS A 53 2.21 -21.53 1.96
CA LYS A 53 3.13 -22.04 0.92
C LYS A 53 3.51 -23.50 1.16
N VAL A 54 3.72 -23.92 2.40
CA VAL A 54 4.02 -25.32 2.74
C VAL A 54 2.85 -26.24 2.40
N ASN A 55 1.62 -25.78 2.62
CA ASN A 55 0.40 -26.54 2.32
C ASN A 55 -0.08 -26.40 0.86
N GLY A 56 0.67 -25.69 0.02
CA GLY A 56 0.33 -25.48 -1.40
C GLY A 56 -0.94 -24.67 -1.62
N PHE A 57 -1.23 -23.71 -0.72
CA PHE A 57 -2.37 -22.79 -0.79
C PHE A 57 -3.77 -23.45 -0.86
N GLN A 58 -3.89 -24.69 -0.39
CA GLN A 58 -5.15 -25.45 -0.43
C GLN A 58 -6.16 -25.04 0.66
N GLU A 59 -5.67 -24.39 1.72
CA GLU A 59 -6.46 -24.03 2.89
C GLU A 59 -7.23 -22.71 2.66
N PRO A 60 -8.49 -22.57 3.11
CA PRO A 60 -9.35 -21.44 2.75
C PRO A 60 -8.82 -20.07 3.20
N GLN A 61 -8.00 -20.02 4.26
CA GLN A 61 -7.34 -18.79 4.69
C GLN A 61 -6.29 -18.28 3.69
N CYS A 62 -5.81 -19.16 2.80
CA CYS A 62 -4.79 -18.85 1.81
C CYS A 62 -5.37 -18.26 0.51
N ALA A 63 -6.71 -18.24 0.37
CA ALA A 63 -7.40 -17.79 -0.84
C ALA A 63 -7.07 -16.34 -1.24
N LYS A 64 -6.68 -15.51 -0.26
CA LYS A 64 -6.27 -14.12 -0.48
C LYS A 64 -5.09 -14.01 -1.46
N TRP A 65 -4.15 -14.96 -1.44
CA TRP A 65 -2.90 -14.87 -2.20
C TRP A 65 -2.93 -15.62 -3.55
N ILE A 66 -3.98 -16.42 -3.82
CA ILE A 66 -4.06 -17.23 -5.05
C ILE A 66 -4.06 -16.35 -6.31
N ASP A 67 -4.83 -15.25 -6.30
CA ASP A 67 -4.95 -14.31 -7.42
C ASP A 67 -3.61 -13.62 -7.73
N GLU A 68 -2.91 -13.19 -6.69
CA GLU A 68 -1.60 -12.53 -6.79
C GLU A 68 -0.52 -13.48 -7.30
N MET A 69 -0.51 -14.73 -6.82
CA MET A 69 0.43 -15.76 -7.29
C MET A 69 0.19 -16.11 -8.75
N GLN A 70 -1.07 -16.30 -9.17
CA GLN A 70 -1.40 -16.54 -10.57
C GLN A 70 -0.96 -15.38 -11.46
N LEU A 71 -1.21 -14.14 -11.03
CA LEU A 71 -0.76 -12.95 -11.75
C LEU A 71 0.77 -12.89 -11.86
N GLN A 72 1.51 -13.25 -10.80
CA GLN A 72 2.98 -13.33 -10.86
C GLN A 72 3.45 -14.39 -11.84
N GLU A 73 2.89 -15.59 -11.79
CA GLU A 73 3.23 -16.69 -12.71
C GLU A 73 2.95 -16.31 -14.17
N CYS A 74 1.82 -15.67 -14.46
CA CYS A 74 1.50 -15.17 -15.79
C CYS A 74 2.48 -14.08 -16.27
N ARG A 75 2.98 -13.24 -15.35
CA ARG A 75 3.99 -12.22 -15.69
C ARG A 75 5.36 -12.81 -15.96
N GLU A 76 5.81 -13.73 -15.12
CA GLU A 76 7.09 -14.43 -15.31
C GLU A 76 7.11 -15.22 -16.62
N ASN A 77 6.02 -15.93 -16.91
CA ASN A 77 5.88 -16.70 -18.14
C ASN A 77 5.50 -15.85 -19.36
N LYS A 78 5.21 -14.56 -19.18
CA LYS A 78 4.77 -13.65 -20.24
C LYS A 78 3.55 -14.18 -21.00
N ASP A 79 2.72 -14.95 -20.30
CA ASP A 79 1.59 -15.68 -20.88
C ASP A 79 0.33 -14.81 -20.86
N THR A 80 -0.28 -14.68 -22.03
CA THR A 80 -1.51 -13.89 -22.25
C THR A 80 -2.63 -14.72 -22.88
N GLU A 81 -2.35 -15.98 -23.21
CA GLU A 81 -3.23 -16.83 -24.01
C GLU A 81 -3.78 -18.03 -23.22
N SER A 82 -3.09 -18.48 -22.18
CA SER A 82 -3.62 -19.52 -21.28
C SER A 82 -4.93 -19.09 -20.62
N SER A 83 -5.85 -20.03 -20.43
CA SER A 83 -7.16 -19.79 -19.81
C SER A 83 -7.07 -19.20 -18.41
N GLU A 84 -6.00 -19.51 -17.67
CA GLU A 84 -5.76 -18.98 -16.32
C GLU A 84 -5.22 -17.55 -16.36
N CYS A 85 -4.38 -17.23 -17.36
CA CYS A 85 -3.75 -15.92 -17.53
C CYS A 85 -4.60 -14.92 -18.31
N TRP A 86 -5.63 -15.39 -19.02
CA TRP A 86 -6.50 -14.55 -19.84
C TRP A 86 -7.15 -13.43 -19.01
N LYS A 87 -7.51 -13.71 -17.75
CA LYS A 87 -8.05 -12.74 -16.80
C LYS A 87 -7.07 -11.58 -16.54
N TYR A 88 -5.77 -11.85 -16.53
CA TYR A 88 -4.72 -10.90 -16.19
C TYR A 88 -3.99 -10.32 -17.42
N ARG A 89 -4.38 -10.74 -18.62
CA ARG A 89 -3.75 -10.39 -19.90
C ARG A 89 -3.35 -8.93 -20.02
N MET A 90 -4.25 -8.01 -19.67
CA MET A 90 -3.99 -6.56 -19.79
C MET A 90 -2.80 -6.11 -18.93
N TRP A 91 -2.70 -6.62 -17.71
CA TRP A 91 -1.60 -6.30 -16.80
C TRP A 91 -0.27 -6.86 -17.31
N VAL A 92 -0.29 -8.10 -17.83
CA VAL A 92 0.90 -8.73 -18.42
C VAL A 92 1.40 -7.96 -19.65
N ILE A 93 0.49 -7.55 -20.54
CA ILE A 93 0.84 -6.75 -21.74
C ILE A 93 1.44 -5.41 -21.32
N MET A 94 0.81 -4.72 -20.37
CA MET A 94 1.28 -3.42 -19.89
C MET A 94 2.70 -3.51 -19.31
N ASP A 95 2.98 -4.55 -18.51
CA ASP A 95 4.30 -4.76 -17.93
C ASP A 95 5.36 -5.05 -19.03
N GLN A 96 4.98 -5.77 -20.09
CA GLN A 96 5.86 -5.99 -21.25
C GLN A 96 6.15 -4.71 -22.03
N GLU A 97 5.13 -3.92 -22.34
CA GLU A 97 5.29 -2.63 -23.02
C GLU A 97 6.18 -1.69 -22.20
N LEU A 98 5.99 -1.66 -20.88
CA LEU A 98 6.82 -0.86 -19.98
C LEU A 98 8.28 -1.32 -19.98
N GLU A 99 8.55 -2.63 -19.93
CA GLU A 99 9.90 -3.19 -20.05
C GLU A 99 10.57 -2.77 -21.37
N GLU A 100 9.84 -2.78 -22.48
CA GLU A 100 10.35 -2.36 -23.80
C GLU A 100 10.65 -0.87 -23.83
N ILE A 101 9.76 -0.02 -23.32
CA ILE A 101 9.97 1.43 -23.23
C ILE A 101 11.23 1.74 -22.41
N LEU A 102 11.39 1.09 -21.25
CA LEU A 102 12.55 1.29 -20.38
C LEU A 102 13.86 0.85 -21.03
N LYS A 103 13.85 -0.29 -21.74
CA LYS A 103 15.03 -0.75 -22.51
C LYS A 103 15.39 0.21 -23.63
N ASN A 104 14.41 0.72 -24.37
CA ASN A 104 14.65 1.68 -25.45
C ASN A 104 15.22 2.99 -24.89
N ALA A 105 14.68 3.50 -23.78
CA ALA A 105 15.20 4.69 -23.11
C ALA A 105 16.65 4.52 -22.62
N GLN A 106 17.02 3.35 -22.10
CA GLN A 106 18.41 3.05 -21.69
C GLN A 106 19.39 2.95 -22.87
N ASN A 107 18.92 2.60 -24.06
CA ASN A 107 19.76 2.49 -25.25
C ASN A 107 19.94 3.83 -25.99
N GLU A 108 19.16 4.85 -25.63
CA GLU A 108 19.22 6.22 -26.19
C GLU A 108 20.10 7.18 -25.37
N GLU A 109 20.63 6.74 -24.21
CA GLU A 109 21.70 7.42 -23.43
C GLU A 109 23.11 6.95 -23.83
#